data_AF-A0A920HGR3-F1
#
_entry.id   AF-A0A920HGR3-F1
#
_cell.length_a   1.000
_cell.length_b   1.000
_cell.length_c   1.000
_cell.angle_alpha   90.00
_cell.angle_beta   90.00
_cell.angle_gamma   90.00
#
_symmetry.space_group_name_H-M   'P 1'
#
loop_
_entity.id
_entity.type
_entity.pdbx_description
1 polymer ?
#
loop_
_entity_poly.entity_id
_entity_poly.type
_entity_poly.pdbx_seq_one_letter_code
_entity_poly.pdbx_strand_id
1 'polypeptide(L)'
;MGFNGFVVGDWNGHGQVPGCINTDCPQSLNAGLDMYMAPDSWKGLYESTLQHVKDGTIPIERLDDAVRRILRVKLLSGIFEKGPPSSRVNAGDETLLGLPEKEKLQDKL
;
A
#
# COMPACT_ATOMS: atom_id res chain seq x y z
N MET A 1 -5.10 -15.55 -12.78
CA MET A 1 -3.80 -14.84 -12.66
C MET A 1 -2.93 -15.35 -11.52
N GLY A 2 -3.46 -15.90 -10.41
CA GLY A 2 -2.61 -16.55 -9.38
C GLY A 2 -1.66 -15.61 -8.64
N PHE A 3 -2.02 -14.32 -8.54
CA PHE A 3 -1.16 -13.30 -7.95
C PHE A 3 -1.03 -13.48 -6.42
N ASN A 4 0.21 -13.60 -5.96
CA ASN A 4 0.55 -13.91 -4.56
C ASN A 4 1.11 -12.71 -3.76
N GLY A 5 1.01 -11.49 -4.31
CA GLY A 5 1.32 -10.25 -3.61
C GLY A 5 0.09 -9.61 -2.95
N PHE A 6 0.13 -8.28 -2.81
CA PHE A 6 -0.99 -7.45 -2.35
C PHE A 6 -1.31 -6.35 -3.37
N VAL A 7 -2.56 -5.89 -3.38
CA VAL A 7 -3.06 -4.86 -4.31
C VAL A 7 -3.06 -3.50 -3.61
N VAL A 8 -2.45 -2.51 -4.25
CA VAL A 8 -2.43 -1.12 -3.79
C VAL A 8 -3.29 -0.28 -4.72
N GLY A 9 -4.11 0.59 -4.14
CA GLY A 9 -4.92 1.54 -4.90
C GLY A 9 -4.08 2.71 -5.36
N ASP A 10 -4.51 3.39 -6.42
CA ASP A 10 -3.88 4.64 -6.80
C ASP A 10 -4.33 5.79 -5.88
N TRP A 11 -3.68 6.95 -6.01
CA TRP A 11 -3.93 8.16 -5.23
C TRP A 11 -5.43 8.51 -5.17
N ASN A 12 -6.05 8.31 -4.00
CA ASN A 12 -7.48 8.51 -3.78
C ASN A 12 -8.40 7.81 -4.80
N GLY A 13 -7.91 6.76 -5.47
CA GLY A 13 -8.65 6.05 -6.52
C GLY A 13 -9.93 5.39 -6.01
N HIS A 14 -9.95 4.95 -4.74
CA HIS A 14 -11.14 4.40 -4.09
C HIS A 14 -12.28 5.40 -3.99
N GLY A 15 -11.98 6.70 -3.92
CA GLY A 15 -13.01 7.75 -3.89
C GLY A 15 -13.76 7.92 -5.21
N GLN A 16 -13.28 7.31 -6.29
CA GLN A 16 -13.94 7.34 -7.61
C GLN A 16 -14.91 6.17 -7.82
N VAL A 17 -14.95 5.21 -6.90
CA VAL A 17 -15.91 4.10 -6.94
C VAL A 17 -17.31 4.66 -6.66
N PRO A 18 -18.35 4.29 -7.43
CA PRO A 18 -19.71 4.76 -7.19
C PRO A 18 -20.17 4.48 -5.75
N GLY A 19 -20.62 5.52 -5.05
CA GLY A 19 -21.06 5.44 -3.66
C GLY A 19 -19.93 5.52 -2.62
N CYS A 20 -18.68 5.70 -3.06
CA CYS A 20 -17.53 5.94 -2.19
C CYS A 20 -17.13 7.42 -2.15
N ILE A 21 -16.38 7.78 -1.12
CA ILE A 21 -15.64 9.03 -1.00
C ILE A 21 -14.23 8.75 -0.48
N ASN A 22 -13.33 9.74 -0.50
CA ASN A 22 -11.93 9.57 -0.09
C ASN A 22 -11.75 9.05 1.35
N THR A 23 -12.75 9.20 2.20
CA THR A 23 -12.75 8.76 3.60
C THR A 23 -13.68 7.58 3.87
N ASP A 24 -14.37 7.02 2.89
CA ASP A 24 -15.32 5.92 3.09
C ASP A 24 -15.52 5.12 1.80
N CYS A 25 -15.04 3.88 1.78
CA CYS A 25 -15.21 2.99 0.63
C CYS A 25 -15.00 1.50 0.94
N PRO A 26 -15.82 0.85 1.77
CA PRO A 26 -15.69 -0.58 2.08
C PRO A 26 -15.73 -1.48 0.82
N GLN A 27 -16.39 -1.03 -0.24
CA GLN A 27 -16.49 -1.68 -1.54
C GLN A 27 -15.11 -1.98 -2.14
N SER A 28 -14.16 -1.04 -2.02
CA SER A 28 -12.82 -1.23 -2.60
C SER A 28 -12.07 -2.37 -1.92
N LEU A 29 -12.06 -2.42 -0.58
CA LEU A 29 -11.41 -3.50 0.16
C LEU A 29 -12.10 -4.83 -0.08
N ASN A 30 -13.44 -4.86 -0.09
CA ASN A 30 -14.21 -6.07 -0.42
C ASN A 30 -13.98 -6.57 -1.86
N ALA A 31 -13.69 -5.67 -2.81
CA ALA A 31 -13.35 -6.02 -4.20
C ALA A 31 -11.92 -6.59 -4.36
N GLY A 32 -11.12 -6.63 -3.29
CA GLY A 32 -9.77 -7.22 -3.30
C GLY A 32 -8.63 -6.20 -3.19
N LEU A 33 -8.94 -4.92 -2.92
CA LEU A 33 -7.92 -3.96 -2.52
C LEU A 33 -7.34 -4.34 -1.16
N ASP A 34 -6.02 -4.35 -1.02
CA ASP A 34 -5.36 -4.67 0.26
C ASP A 34 -4.83 -3.42 0.97
N MET A 35 -4.44 -2.38 0.20
CA MET A 35 -3.92 -1.14 0.73
C MET A 35 -4.48 0.07 -0.03
N TYR A 36 -5.14 0.95 0.71
CA TYR A 36 -5.56 2.25 0.18
C TYR A 36 -4.36 3.21 0.09
N MET A 37 -4.24 3.90 -1.05
CA MET A 37 -3.34 5.05 -1.17
C MET A 37 -4.15 6.33 -0.90
N ALA A 38 -4.20 6.71 0.38
CA ALA A 38 -4.99 7.83 0.88
C ALA A 38 -4.07 8.85 1.59
N PRO A 39 -3.33 9.70 0.85
CA PRO A 39 -2.26 10.52 1.41
C PRO A 39 -2.77 11.62 2.35
N ASP A 40 -3.95 12.18 2.07
CA ASP A 40 -4.56 13.29 2.80
C ASP A 40 -5.79 12.87 3.62
N SER A 41 -6.48 11.80 3.21
CA SER A 41 -7.74 11.35 3.83
C SER A 41 -7.60 10.15 4.78
N TRP A 42 -6.38 9.67 5.05
CA TRP A 42 -6.16 8.42 5.79
C TRP A 42 -6.85 8.32 7.15
N LYS A 43 -6.99 9.44 7.89
CA LYS A 43 -7.61 9.43 9.22
C LYS A 43 -9.10 9.07 9.14
N GLY A 44 -9.85 9.80 8.31
CA GLY A 44 -11.28 9.52 8.12
C GLY A 44 -11.49 8.15 7.50
N LEU A 45 -10.62 7.74 6.57
CA LEU A 45 -10.66 6.41 5.99
C LEU A 45 -10.39 5.30 7.01
N TYR A 46 -9.48 5.51 7.96
CA TYR A 46 -9.24 4.58 9.06
C TYR A 46 -10.48 4.45 9.95
N GLU A 47 -11.09 5.58 10.32
CA GLU A 47 -12.28 5.61 11.19
C GLU A 47 -13.45 4.87 10.55
N SER A 48 -13.77 5.14 9.28
CA SER A 48 -14.85 4.45 8.56
C SER A 48 -14.55 2.96 8.37
N THR A 49 -13.33 2.61 7.95
CA THR A 49 -12.92 1.20 7.76
C THR A 49 -13.03 0.42 9.07
N LEU A 50 -12.65 1.03 10.20
CA LEU A 50 -12.80 0.40 11.51
C LEU A 50 -14.28 0.16 11.86
N GLN A 51 -15.17 1.10 11.56
CA GLN A 51 -16.61 0.91 11.77
C GLN A 51 -17.15 -0.22 10.89
N HIS A 52 -16.82 -0.21 9.60
CA HIS A 52 -17.23 -1.25 8.65
C HIS A 52 -16.77 -2.66 9.05
N VAL A 53 -15.61 -2.80 9.68
CA VAL A 53 -15.17 -4.10 10.22
C VAL A 53 -15.96 -4.49 11.47
N LYS A 54 -16.25 -3.52 12.34
CA LYS A 54 -17.02 -3.77 13.59
C LYS A 54 -18.48 -4.10 13.34
N ASP A 55 -19.10 -3.49 12.34
CA ASP A 55 -20.50 -3.72 11.97
C ASP A 55 -20.69 -4.88 10.98
N GLY A 56 -19.58 -5.43 10.45
CA GLY A 56 -19.59 -6.58 9.55
C GLY A 56 -19.74 -6.24 8.06
N THR A 57 -19.81 -4.97 7.69
CA THR A 57 -19.79 -4.51 6.28
C THR A 57 -18.50 -4.97 5.56
N ILE A 58 -17.38 -4.99 6.28
CA ILE A 58 -16.14 -5.68 5.88
C ILE A 58 -16.00 -6.92 6.77
N PRO A 59 -16.04 -8.14 6.20
CA PRO A 59 -15.77 -9.36 6.96
C PRO A 59 -14.36 -9.33 7.56
N ILE A 60 -14.20 -9.78 8.81
CA ILE A 60 -12.89 -9.79 9.48
C ILE A 60 -11.88 -10.65 8.71
N GLU A 61 -12.34 -11.73 8.07
CA GLU A 61 -11.53 -12.61 7.23
C GLU A 61 -10.96 -11.87 6.01
N ARG A 62 -11.71 -10.90 5.47
CA ARG A 62 -11.24 -10.08 4.36
C ARG A 62 -10.14 -9.13 4.81
N LEU A 63 -10.29 -8.50 5.99
CA LEU A 63 -9.23 -7.68 6.59
C LEU A 63 -7.98 -8.52 6.88
N ASP A 64 -8.15 -9.70 7.47
CA ASP A 64 -7.05 -10.61 7.80
C ASP A 64 -6.29 -11.07 6.55
N ASP A 65 -6.97 -11.36 5.43
CA ASP A 65 -6.30 -11.70 4.17
C ASP A 65 -5.47 -10.50 3.63
N ALA A 66 -6.02 -9.28 3.66
CA ALA A 66 -5.30 -8.08 3.23
C ALA A 66 -4.03 -7.85 4.07
N VAL A 67 -4.16 -7.91 5.39
CA VAL A 67 -3.05 -7.75 6.33
C VAL A 67 -2.02 -8.86 6.14
N ARG A 68 -2.44 -10.12 5.98
CA ARG A 68 -1.54 -11.26 5.72
C ARG A 68 -0.72 -11.05 4.44
N ARG A 69 -1.32 -10.54 3.36
CA ARG A 69 -0.61 -10.27 2.10
C ARG A 69 0.42 -9.14 2.23
N ILE A 70 0.08 -8.07 2.95
CA ILE A 70 1.02 -6.97 3.25
C ILE A 70 2.18 -7.49 4.11
N LEU A 71 1.88 -8.22 5.18
CA LEU A 71 2.89 -8.76 6.09
C LEU A 71 3.81 -9.76 5.40
N ARG A 72 3.29 -10.60 4.49
CA ARG A 72 4.10 -11.50 3.66
C ARG A 72 5.19 -10.73 2.91
N VAL A 73 4.84 -9.66 2.20
CA VAL A 73 5.83 -8.87 1.44
C VAL A 73 6.81 -8.18 2.37
N LYS A 74 6.36 -7.65 3.51
CA LYS A 74 7.24 -7.04 4.52
C LYS A 74 8.26 -8.04 5.08
N LEU A 75 7.82 -9.24 5.47
CA LEU A 75 8.69 -10.32 5.93
C LEU A 75 9.68 -10.74 4.84
N LEU A 76 9.22 -10.96 3.61
CA LEU A 76 10.09 -11.32 2.48
C LEU A 76 11.11 -10.23 2.15
N SER A 77 10.78 -8.96 2.38
CA SER A 77 11.72 -7.85 2.19
C SER A 77 12.80 -7.75 3.29
N GLY A 78 12.67 -8.54 4.35
CA GLY A 78 13.56 -8.55 5.51
C GLY A 78 13.49 -7.28 6.35
N ILE A 79 12.37 -6.54 6.31
CA ILE A 79 12.27 -5.24 6.97
C ILE A 79 12.24 -5.34 8.50
N PHE A 80 11.89 -6.50 9.05
CA PHE A 80 11.84 -6.72 10.50
C PHE A 80 13.22 -7.03 11.10
N GLU A 81 14.14 -7.51 10.26
CA GLU A 81 15.52 -7.87 10.61
C GLU A 81 16.48 -6.70 10.34
N LYS A 82 16.09 -5.75 9.49
CA LYS A 82 16.87 -4.55 9.18
C LYS A 82 16.73 -3.50 10.27
N GLY A 83 17.85 -2.84 10.59
CA GLY A 83 17.86 -1.63 11.40
C GLY A 83 17.09 -0.45 10.78
N PRO A 84 17.09 0.72 11.44
CA PRO A 84 16.46 1.92 10.91
C PRO A 84 16.99 2.25 9.49
N PRO A 85 16.20 2.90 8.63
CA PRO A 85 16.59 3.16 7.25
C PRO A 85 17.99 3.78 7.10
N SER A 86 18.38 4.70 7.99
CA SER A 86 19.70 5.36 7.99
C SER A 86 20.88 4.43 8.27
N SER A 87 20.67 3.26 8.86
CA SER A 87 21.75 2.29 9.14
C SER A 87 21.87 1.20 8.08
N ARG A 88 21.08 1.27 7.00
CA ARG A 88 21.06 0.23 5.96
C ARG A 88 22.17 0.49 4.95
N VAL A 89 22.63 -0.58 4.30
CA VAL A 89 23.59 -0.49 3.18
C VAL A 89 23.06 0.51 2.15
N ASN A 90 23.94 1.39 1.67
CA ASN A 90 23.66 2.48 0.71
C ASN A 90 22.79 3.62 1.24
N ALA A 91 22.37 3.62 2.50
CA ALA A 91 21.58 4.71 3.05
C ALA A 91 22.42 6.01 3.12
N GLY A 92 21.90 7.09 2.52
CA GLY A 92 22.57 8.39 2.48
C GLY A 92 23.70 8.51 1.46
N ASP A 93 23.96 7.48 0.65
CA ASP A 93 24.94 7.57 -0.43
C ASP A 93 24.31 8.27 -1.65
N GLU A 94 24.48 9.59 -1.71
CA GLU A 94 23.96 10.42 -2.80
C GLU A 94 24.61 10.10 -4.14
N THR A 95 25.79 9.46 -4.17
CA THR A 95 26.46 9.08 -5.43
C THR A 95 25.66 8.05 -6.23
N LEU A 96 24.72 7.34 -5.59
CA LEU A 96 23.86 6.35 -6.23
C LEU A 96 22.59 6.98 -6.86
N LEU A 97 22.33 8.27 -6.61
CA LEU A 97 21.22 9.03 -7.17
C LEU A 97 21.65 9.67 -8.49
N GLY A 98 20.83 9.53 -9.54
CA GLY A 98 21.11 10.18 -10.84
C GLY A 98 22.36 9.68 -11.57
N LEU A 99 22.75 8.41 -11.38
CA LEU A 99 23.95 7.84 -12.03
C LEU A 99 23.95 8.08 -13.56
N PRO A 100 25.09 8.47 -14.17
CA PRO A 100 25.17 8.76 -15.61
C PRO A 100 24.76 7.58 -16.51
N GLU A 101 24.92 6.34 -16.05
CA GLU A 101 24.45 5.15 -16.76
C GLU A 101 22.91 5.08 -16.83
N LYS A 102 22.22 5.62 -15.82
CA LYS A 102 20.75 5.70 -15.78
C LYS A 102 20.22 6.84 -16.65
N GLU A 103 20.95 7.95 -16.77
CA GLU A 103 20.60 9.07 -17.68
C GLU A 103 20.65 8.63 -19.14
N LYS A 104 21.70 7.90 -19.55
CA LYS A 104 21.78 7.34 -20.91
C LYS A 104 20.70 6.31 -21.22
N LEU A 105 20.08 5.71 -20.20
CA LEU A 105 18.93 4.83 -20.37
C LEU A 105 17.65 5.63 -20.59
N GLN A 106 17.51 6.79 -19.95
CA GLN A 106 16.38 7.70 -20.11
C GLN A 106 16.38 8.36 -21.50
N ASP A 107 17.55 8.77 -22.01
CA ASP A 107 17.67 9.37 -23.35
C ASP A 107 17.37 8.39 -24.51
N LYS A 108 17.23 7.09 -24.21
CA LYS A 108 16.98 6.02 -25.19
C LYS A 108 15.54 5.51 -25.19
N LEU A 109 14.68 6.02 -24.30
CA LEU A 109 13.24 5.72 -24.23
C LEU A 109 12.43 6.84 -24.84
#